data_AF-A0A962XVK0-F1
#
_entry.id   AF-A0A962XVK0-F1
#
_cell.length_a   1.000
_cell.length_b   1.000
_cell.length_c   1.000
_cell.angle_alpha   90.00
_cell.angle_beta   90.00
_cell.angle_gamma   90.00
#
_symmetry.space_group_name_H-M   'P 1'
#
loop_
_entity.id
_entity.type
_entity.pdbx_description
1 polymer ?
#
loop_
_entity_poly.entity_id
_entity_poly.type
_entity_poly.pdbx_seq_one_letter_code
_entity_poly.pdbx_strand_id
1 'polypeptide(L)'
;GLPNKADVREGIITYKLAAHAADLAKGLPGAQVRDNALSKARFEFRWEDQFNLGLDPDRAREYHDETLPKDSAKVAHFCSMCGPHFCSMKITQDVRDYAASHKFKDVAVAVEEGMKEKAAEFREQGAQIYKPV
;
A
#
# COMPACT_ATOMS: atom_id res chain seq x y z
N GLY A 1 -15.53 -34.33 11.28
CA GLY A 1 -14.44 -35.25 11.65
C GLY A 1 -13.58 -34.61 12.71
N LEU A 2 -12.54 -35.29 13.21
CA LEU A 2 -11.54 -34.69 14.09
C LEU A 2 -10.63 -33.73 13.26
N PRO A 3 -10.23 -32.57 13.81
CA PRO A 3 -9.44 -31.59 13.08
C PRO A 3 -8.01 -32.07 12.85
N ASN A 4 -7.45 -31.77 11.68
CA ASN A 4 -6.03 -31.92 11.39
C ASN A 4 -5.22 -30.69 11.86
N LYS A 5 -3.89 -30.71 11.69
CA LYS A 5 -3.00 -29.61 12.12
C LYS A 5 -3.33 -28.26 11.47
N ALA A 6 -3.69 -28.25 10.18
CA ALA A 6 -4.05 -27.03 9.47
C ALA A 6 -5.38 -26.46 9.98
N ASP A 7 -6.37 -27.32 10.21
CA ASP A 7 -7.68 -26.93 10.77
C ASP A 7 -7.50 -26.27 12.15
N VAL A 8 -6.60 -26.82 12.99
CA VAL A 8 -6.30 -26.25 14.31
C VAL A 8 -5.63 -24.87 14.19
N ARG A 9 -4.63 -24.71 13.30
CA ARG A 9 -3.98 -23.41 13.05
C ARG A 9 -5.01 -22.37 12.60
N GLU A 10 -5.84 -22.72 11.62
CA GLU A 10 -6.87 -21.83 11.08
C GLU A 10 -7.89 -21.42 12.15
N GLY A 11 -8.37 -22.38 12.95
CA GLY A 11 -9.28 -22.09 14.05
C GLY A 11 -8.67 -21.13 15.08
N ILE A 12 -7.43 -21.34 15.50
CA ILE A 12 -6.76 -20.47 16.48
C ILE A 12 -6.56 -19.05 15.93
N ILE A 13 -6.08 -18.92 14.69
CA ILE A 13 -5.86 -17.61 14.08
C ILE A 13 -7.19 -16.87 13.88
N THR A 14 -8.25 -17.58 13.48
CA THR A 14 -9.60 -17.02 13.32
C THR A 14 -10.13 -16.46 14.64
N TYR A 15 -10.01 -17.22 15.74
CA TYR A 15 -10.45 -16.74 17.06
C TYR A 15 -9.59 -15.58 17.58
N LYS A 16 -8.27 -15.59 17.33
CA LYS A 16 -7.40 -14.45 17.66
C LYS A 16 -7.82 -13.18 16.91
N LEU A 17 -8.16 -13.30 15.62
CA LEU A 17 -8.67 -12.19 14.83
C LEU A 17 -10.00 -11.67 15.40
N ALA A 18 -10.93 -12.57 15.73
CA ALA A 18 -12.24 -12.20 16.28
C ALA A 18 -12.11 -11.49 17.64
N ALA A 19 -11.22 -11.99 18.52
CA ALA A 19 -10.92 -11.35 19.80
C ALA A 19 -10.34 -9.94 19.60
N HIS A 20 -9.32 -9.81 18.73
CA HIS A 20 -8.71 -8.52 18.42
C HIS A 20 -9.72 -7.53 17.81
N ALA A 21 -10.60 -8.00 16.92
CA ALA A 21 -11.67 -7.18 16.35
C ALA A 21 -12.65 -6.68 17.41
N ALA A 22 -13.01 -7.53 18.38
CA ALA A 22 -13.81 -7.12 19.53
C ALA A 22 -13.07 -6.10 20.41
N ASP A 23 -11.76 -6.25 20.59
CA ASP A 23 -10.95 -5.32 21.36
C ASP A 23 -10.87 -3.93 20.71
N LEU A 24 -10.72 -3.88 19.38
CA LEU A 24 -10.82 -2.65 18.61
C LEU A 24 -12.20 -1.99 18.74
N ALA A 25 -13.28 -2.76 18.58
CA ALA A 25 -14.64 -2.25 18.68
C ALA A 25 -14.97 -1.69 20.08
N LYS A 26 -14.39 -2.30 21.13
CA LYS A 26 -14.50 -1.82 22.51
C LYS A 26 -13.62 -0.60 22.81
N GLY A 27 -12.74 -0.21 21.89
CA GLY A 27 -11.78 0.88 22.11
C GLY A 27 -10.76 0.56 23.20
N LEU A 28 -10.37 -0.71 23.35
CA LEU A 28 -9.39 -1.09 24.37
C LEU A 28 -8.06 -0.37 24.12
N PRO A 29 -7.47 0.29 25.14
CA PRO A 29 -6.20 0.99 24.99
C PRO A 29 -5.11 0.06 24.45
N GLY A 30 -4.45 0.50 23.37
CA GLY A 30 -3.35 -0.25 22.74
C GLY A 30 -3.78 -1.21 21.63
N ALA A 31 -5.06 -1.61 21.53
CA ALA A 31 -5.52 -2.51 20.47
C ALA A 31 -5.20 -1.95 19.06
N GLN A 32 -5.44 -0.66 18.85
CA GLN A 32 -5.22 0.01 17.56
C GLN A 32 -3.74 0.18 17.19
N VAL A 33 -2.81 0.04 18.14
CA VAL A 33 -1.37 0.26 17.88
C VAL A 33 -0.86 -0.76 16.86
N ARG A 34 -1.29 -2.03 16.97
CA ARG A 34 -0.92 -3.09 16.05
C ARG A 34 -1.44 -2.81 14.64
N ASP A 35 -2.70 -2.43 14.50
CA ASP A 35 -3.34 -2.11 13.22
C ASP A 35 -2.67 -0.93 12.53
N ASN A 36 -2.36 0.12 13.29
CA ASN A 36 -1.66 1.29 12.77
C ASN A 36 -0.23 0.95 12.32
N ALA A 37 0.50 0.14 13.11
CA ALA A 37 1.84 -0.30 12.76
C ALA A 37 1.85 -1.16 11.48
N LEU A 38 0.91 -2.11 11.36
CA LEU A 38 0.76 -2.98 10.19
C LEU A 38 0.34 -2.18 8.95
N SER A 39 -0.61 -1.25 9.11
CA SER A 39 -1.08 -0.39 8.01
C SER A 39 0.01 0.55 7.53
N LYS A 40 0.82 1.09 8.44
CA LYS A 40 1.99 1.90 8.11
C LYS A 40 3.05 1.08 7.38
N ALA A 41 3.37 -0.13 7.85
CA ALA A 41 4.31 -1.02 7.16
C ALA A 41 3.84 -1.37 5.74
N ARG A 42 2.53 -1.60 5.57
CA ARG A 42 1.92 -1.84 4.25
C ARG A 42 2.06 -0.64 3.32
N PHE A 43 1.75 0.57 3.81
CA PHE A 43 1.82 1.79 2.99
C PHE A 43 3.26 2.15 2.61
N GLU A 44 4.22 1.90 3.49
CA GLU A 44 5.66 2.16 3.29
C GLU A 44 6.39 1.00 2.59
N PHE A 45 5.67 -0.03 2.13
CA PHE A 45 6.24 -1.22 1.48
C PHE A 45 7.33 -1.95 2.28
N ARG A 46 7.26 -1.87 3.62
CA ARG A 46 8.11 -2.63 4.55
C ARG A 46 7.54 -4.04 4.71
N TRP A 47 7.71 -4.86 3.66
CA TRP A 47 7.08 -6.19 3.57
C TRP A 47 7.38 -7.09 4.76
N GLU A 48 8.65 -7.19 5.18
CA GLU A 48 9.03 -8.01 6.32
C GLU A 48 8.34 -7.57 7.63
N ASP A 49 8.28 -6.26 7.86
CA ASP A 49 7.58 -5.72 9.03
C ASP A 49 6.07 -6.02 8.94
N GLN A 50 5.48 -5.89 7.75
CA GLN A 50 4.06 -6.21 7.54
C GLN A 50 3.77 -7.69 7.83
N PHE A 51 4.64 -8.62 7.37
CA PHE A 51 4.47 -10.04 7.65
C PHE A 51 4.60 -10.34 9.14
N ASN A 52 5.67 -9.83 9.77
CA ASN A 52 5.97 -10.10 11.17
C ASN A 52 4.93 -9.50 12.13
N LEU A 53 4.25 -8.42 11.72
CA LEU A 53 3.12 -7.86 12.45
C LEU A 53 1.81 -8.63 12.24
N GLY A 54 1.72 -9.51 11.24
CA GLY A 54 0.55 -10.35 10.94
C GLY A 54 0.20 -11.32 12.07
N LEU A 55 -1.06 -11.77 12.13
CA LEU A 55 -1.47 -12.79 13.12
C LEU A 55 -0.87 -14.16 12.79
N ASP A 56 -0.56 -14.37 11.52
CA ASP A 56 0.10 -15.56 10.99
C ASP A 56 1.18 -15.14 9.97
N PRO A 57 2.40 -14.78 10.46
CA PRO A 57 3.47 -14.26 9.62
C PRO A 57 3.91 -15.21 8.51
N ASP A 58 3.94 -16.52 8.80
CA ASP A 58 4.37 -17.53 7.84
C ASP A 58 3.39 -17.62 6.67
N ARG A 59 2.08 -17.63 6.94
CA ARG A 59 1.06 -17.60 5.89
C ARG A 59 1.14 -16.33 5.04
N ALA A 60 1.40 -15.18 5.67
CA ALA A 60 1.50 -13.92 4.96
C ALA A 60 2.70 -13.90 3.99
N ARG A 61 3.84 -14.46 4.40
CA ARG A 61 5.01 -14.65 3.52
C ARG A 61 4.72 -15.62 2.40
N GLU A 62 4.14 -16.79 2.72
CA GLU A 62 3.77 -17.82 1.74
C GLU A 62 2.93 -17.21 0.61
N TYR A 63 1.86 -16.47 0.93
CA TYR A 63 0.96 -15.88 -0.08
C TYR A 63 1.60 -14.78 -0.94
N HIS A 64 2.52 -13.99 -0.37
CA HIS A 64 3.29 -13.05 -1.18
C HIS A 64 4.22 -13.79 -2.15
N ASP A 65 4.94 -14.80 -1.64
CA ASP A 65 6.00 -15.50 -2.35
C ASP A 65 5.51 -16.50 -3.39
N GLU A 66 4.24 -16.92 -3.32
CA GLU A 66 3.56 -17.68 -4.37
C GLU A 66 3.71 -17.04 -5.76
N THR A 67 3.79 -15.71 -5.82
CA THR A 67 3.90 -14.95 -7.09
C THR A 67 5.16 -14.10 -7.19
N LEU A 68 5.74 -13.68 -6.05
CA LEU A 68 6.91 -12.82 -5.99
C LEU A 68 7.98 -13.38 -5.03
N PRO A 69 8.57 -14.56 -5.32
CA PRO A 69 9.43 -15.28 -4.38
C PRO A 69 10.81 -14.65 -4.15
N LYS A 70 11.24 -13.72 -5.02
CA LYS A 70 12.58 -13.12 -4.93
C LYS A 70 12.66 -12.16 -3.75
N ASP A 71 13.77 -12.16 -3.01
CA ASP A 71 14.01 -11.23 -1.90
C ASP A 71 13.88 -9.76 -2.32
N SER A 72 14.26 -9.44 -3.57
CA SER A 72 14.09 -8.09 -4.13
C SER A 72 12.63 -7.63 -4.18
N ALA A 73 11.66 -8.54 -4.15
CA ALA A 73 10.24 -8.18 -4.09
C ALA A 73 9.83 -7.69 -2.70
N LYS A 74 10.57 -8.04 -1.64
CA LYS A 74 10.32 -7.57 -0.25
C LYS A 74 10.68 -6.10 -0.03
N VAL A 75 11.27 -5.46 -1.03
CA VAL A 75 11.52 -4.00 -1.07
C VAL A 75 10.78 -3.33 -2.23
N ALA A 76 9.92 -4.07 -2.95
CA ALA A 76 9.21 -3.54 -4.10
C ALA A 76 8.02 -2.68 -3.66
N HIS A 77 7.83 -1.55 -4.34
CA HIS A 77 6.68 -0.66 -4.14
C HIS A 77 5.41 -1.13 -4.88
N PHE A 78 5.18 -2.44 -4.91
CA PHE A 78 3.98 -3.08 -5.47
C PHE A 78 3.90 -4.54 -5.03
N CYS A 79 2.73 -5.15 -5.22
CA CYS A 79 2.54 -6.59 -5.14
C CYS A 79 2.05 -7.15 -6.50
N SER A 80 1.84 -8.45 -6.58
CA SER A 80 1.35 -9.12 -7.79
C SER A 80 -0.07 -8.72 -8.21
N MET A 81 -0.86 -8.13 -7.32
CA MET A 81 -2.26 -7.76 -7.64
C MET A 81 -2.36 -6.60 -8.65
N CYS A 82 -1.56 -5.54 -8.46
CA CYS A 82 -1.66 -4.32 -9.28
C CYS A 82 -0.41 -4.07 -10.14
N GLY A 83 0.70 -4.74 -9.83
CA GLY A 83 1.97 -4.52 -10.51
C GLY A 83 2.56 -3.11 -10.31
N PRO A 84 3.69 -2.82 -10.98
CA PRO A 84 4.52 -1.63 -10.70
C PRO A 84 3.91 -0.29 -11.11
N HIS A 85 2.91 -0.30 -12.01
CA HIS A 85 2.34 0.91 -12.61
C HIS A 85 0.97 1.29 -12.05
N PHE A 86 0.23 0.35 -11.45
CA PHE A 86 -1.14 0.58 -10.99
C PHE A 86 -1.32 0.39 -9.49
N CYS A 87 -0.23 0.26 -8.72
CA CYS A 87 -0.32 0.19 -7.26
C CYS A 87 -0.80 1.54 -6.70
N SER A 88 -1.99 1.55 -6.11
CA SER A 88 -2.62 2.75 -5.54
C SER A 88 -1.79 3.42 -4.45
N MET A 89 -1.13 2.64 -3.59
CA MET A 89 -0.27 3.17 -2.51
C MET A 89 0.97 3.87 -3.08
N LYS A 90 1.58 3.29 -4.12
CA LYS A 90 2.72 3.91 -4.81
C LYS A 90 2.31 5.21 -5.49
N ILE A 91 1.21 5.20 -6.24
CA ILE A 91 0.66 6.40 -6.88
C ILE A 91 0.37 7.48 -5.84
N THR A 92 -0.19 7.10 -4.69
CA THR A 92 -0.44 8.05 -3.59
C THR A 92 0.85 8.66 -3.05
N GLN A 93 1.91 7.85 -2.90
CA GLN A 93 3.22 8.32 -2.46
C GLN A 93 3.83 9.29 -3.49
N ASP A 94 3.81 8.93 -4.78
CA ASP A 94 4.29 9.77 -5.87
C ASP A 94 3.57 11.14 -5.90
N VAL A 95 2.25 11.15 -5.69
CA VAL A 95 1.45 12.39 -5.61
C VAL A 95 1.82 13.22 -4.38
N ARG A 96 2.06 12.59 -3.22
CA ARG A 96 2.49 13.30 -1.99
C ARG A 96 3.86 13.93 -2.17
N ASP A 97 4.80 13.22 -2.79
CA ASP A 97 6.16 13.70 -3.03
C ASP A 97 6.19 14.82 -4.07
N TYR A 98 5.36 14.72 -5.11
CA TYR A 98 5.14 15.80 -6.07
C TYR A 98 4.57 17.05 -5.38
N ALA A 99 3.55 16.90 -4.54
CA ALA A 99 2.96 18.03 -3.82
C ALA A 99 3.94 18.68 -2.82
N ALA A 100 4.74 17.87 -2.13
CA ALA A 100 5.75 18.35 -1.18
C ALA A 100 6.88 19.13 -1.89
N SER A 101 7.36 18.64 -3.04
CA SER A 101 8.42 19.30 -3.82
C SER A 101 7.99 20.64 -4.41
N HIS A 102 6.71 20.78 -4.77
CA HIS A 102 6.15 22.01 -5.32
C HIS A 102 5.52 22.93 -4.26
N LYS A 103 5.51 22.52 -2.98
CA LYS A 103 4.95 23.27 -1.85
C LYS A 103 3.50 23.72 -2.07
N PHE A 104 2.71 22.91 -2.77
CA PHE A 104 1.30 23.23 -2.99
C PHE A 104 0.56 23.29 -1.65
N LYS A 105 0.04 24.47 -1.31
CA LYS A 105 -0.73 24.69 -0.08
C LYS A 105 -2.21 24.36 -0.24
N ASP A 106 -2.69 24.33 -1.48
CA ASP A 106 -4.09 24.10 -1.84
C ASP A 106 -4.20 23.48 -3.24
N VAL A 107 -5.26 22.71 -3.47
CA VAL A 107 -5.52 22.01 -4.73
C VAL A 107 -5.74 23.00 -5.88
N ALA A 108 -6.45 24.11 -5.65
CA ALA A 108 -6.72 25.09 -6.71
C ALA A 108 -5.43 25.73 -7.23
N VAL A 109 -4.49 26.03 -6.32
CA VAL A 109 -3.17 26.57 -6.68
C VAL A 109 -2.37 25.54 -7.48
N ALA A 110 -2.38 24.27 -7.06
CA ALA A 110 -1.69 23.19 -7.77
C ALA A 110 -2.22 23.00 -9.21
N VAL A 111 -3.55 23.07 -9.38
CA VAL A 111 -4.19 22.96 -10.69
C VAL A 111 -3.82 24.14 -11.59
N GLU A 112 -3.85 25.37 -11.06
CA GLU A 112 -3.51 26.56 -11.83
C GLU A 112 -2.05 26.53 -12.30
N GLU A 113 -1.10 26.20 -11.43
CA GLU A 113 0.32 26.10 -11.77
C GLU A 113 0.59 24.97 -12.76
N GLY A 114 0.01 23.77 -12.53
CA GLY A 114 0.15 22.64 -13.45
C GLY A 114 -0.45 22.91 -14.84
N MET A 115 -1.59 23.61 -14.92
CA MET A 115 -2.17 24.02 -16.20
C MET A 115 -1.29 25.05 -16.94
N LYS A 116 -0.66 25.98 -16.22
CA LYS A 116 0.31 26.93 -16.81
C LYS A 116 1.52 26.20 -17.39
N GLU A 117 2.07 25.24 -16.65
CA GLU A 117 3.20 24.42 -17.11
C GLU A 117 2.84 23.59 -18.35
N LYS A 118 1.71 22.88 -18.33
CA LYS A 118 1.25 22.10 -19.50
C LYS A 118 0.93 22.98 -20.71
N ALA A 119 0.41 24.19 -20.50
CA ALA A 119 0.20 25.16 -21.57
C ALA A 119 1.52 25.71 -22.15
N ALA A 120 2.58 25.82 -21.36
CA ALA A 120 3.91 26.14 -21.86
C ALA A 120 4.50 24.97 -22.66
N GLU A 121 4.46 23.76 -22.11
CA GLU A 121 4.93 22.53 -22.77
C GLU A 121 4.24 22.32 -24.12
N PHE A 122 2.91 22.48 -24.19
CA PHE A 122 2.15 22.36 -25.42
C PHE A 122 2.60 23.36 -26.49
N ARG A 123 2.87 24.62 -26.08
CA ARG A 123 3.36 25.66 -26.99
C ARG A 123 4.77 25.36 -27.50
N GLU A 124 5.66 24.90 -26.64
CA GLU A 124 7.03 24.50 -27.01
C GLU A 124 7.05 23.31 -27.98
N GLN A 125 6.12 22.38 -27.81
CA GLN A 125 5.97 21.21 -28.67
C GLN A 125 5.23 21.51 -30.00
N GLY A 126 5.12 22.79 -30.37
CA GLY A 126 4.55 23.24 -31.65
C GLY A 126 3.03 23.36 -31.65
N ALA A 127 2.39 23.36 -30.48
CA ALA A 127 0.94 23.51 -30.31
C ALA A 127 0.11 22.49 -31.12
N GLN A 128 0.62 21.25 -31.24
CA GLN A 128 -0.05 20.16 -31.94
C GLN A 128 -0.76 19.22 -30.97
N ILE A 129 -2.04 18.95 -31.22
CA ILE A 129 -2.84 18.03 -30.39
C ILE A 129 -2.41 16.57 -30.60
N TYR A 130 -2.08 16.20 -31.83
CA TYR A 130 -1.68 14.84 -32.19
C TYR A 130 -0.23 14.83 -32.61
N LYS A 131 0.56 13.96 -31.98
CA LYS A 131 1.94 13.70 -32.39
C LYS A 131 1.99 12.42 -33.22
N PRO A 132 2.80 12.39 -34.29
CA PRO A 132 3.08 11.14 -34.98
C PRO A 132 3.79 10.18 -33.99
N VAL A 133 3.37 8.92 -34.02
CA VAL A 133 3.87 7.83 -33.18
C VAL A 133 5.26 7.40 -33.63
#